data_AF-A0A958GID6-F1
#
_entry.id   AF-A0A958GID6-F1
#
_cell.length_a   1.000
_cell.length_b   1.000
_cell.length_c   1.000
_cell.angle_alpha   90.00
_cell.angle_beta   90.00
_cell.angle_gamma   90.00
#
_symmetry.space_group_name_H-M   'P 1'
#
loop_
_entity.id
_entity.type
_entity.pdbx_description
1 polymer ?
#
loop_
_entity_poly.entity_id
_entity_poly.type
_entity_poly.pdbx_seq_one_letter_code
_entity_poly.pdbx_strand_id
1 'polypeptide(L)'
;MFQLNRDIEFTHSLLSYLLAGYQGKFTELNILAQLSPSQMSPEIAGRTQQTIGSVNSFLNSLWQGEAICSLEWKAPETEEAKTLFTLAKQLDEDLSSQAEILETTLMRREFNELPETSYHQLLASLGRYTYSRDNYLRCFATLAEKARKEGEVRRIRKAILISDKEIKFTNELIRMYRQNPELPLEFFHALFGQVATLPGFFRTQAHDIRLLYSIYDGAFSFELAKIPFEHAEQWQQLGIPAIEAGYWEAYSITPEEAVLWIQGGVQNHAAAGLWKSWKFPPQEAVGWIHEQFSPDEATPWANEGYQPQETRVLLNRGVSHPSL
;
A
#
# COMPACT_ATOMS: atom_id res chain seq x y z
N MET A 1 -8.72 -33.35 12.13
CA MET A 1 -8.92 -31.89 12.23
C MET A 1 -7.69 -31.27 11.60
N PHE A 2 -7.78 -30.62 10.44
CA PHE A 2 -6.63 -30.13 9.68
C PHE A 2 -5.99 -28.96 10.44
N GLN A 3 -4.98 -29.25 11.25
CA GLN A 3 -3.98 -28.26 11.60
C GLN A 3 -3.26 -27.96 10.29
N LEU A 4 -3.50 -26.80 9.70
CA LEU A 4 -2.87 -26.45 8.42
C LEU A 4 -1.36 -26.61 8.58
N ASN A 5 -0.75 -27.35 7.65
CA ASN A 5 0.71 -27.42 7.57
C ASN A 5 1.23 -25.98 7.37
N ARG A 6 2.24 -25.56 8.15
CA ARG A 6 2.85 -24.22 8.06
C ARG A 6 3.34 -23.91 6.64
N ASP A 7 3.73 -24.93 5.90
CA ASP A 7 4.11 -24.84 4.48
C ASP A 7 2.96 -24.36 3.59
N ILE A 8 1.71 -24.76 3.90
CA ILE A 8 0.52 -24.33 3.18
C ILE A 8 0.22 -22.86 3.49
N GLU A 9 0.32 -22.45 4.76
CA GLU A 9 0.10 -21.05 5.16
C GLU A 9 1.15 -20.12 4.54
N PHE A 10 2.41 -20.56 4.50
CA PHE A 10 3.49 -19.83 3.84
C PHE A 10 3.27 -19.73 2.32
N THR A 11 3.04 -20.86 1.65
CA THR A 11 2.77 -20.89 0.21
C THR A 11 1.56 -20.04 -0.15
N HIS A 12 0.48 -20.11 0.65
CA HIS A 12 -0.71 -19.29 0.47
C HIS A 12 -0.42 -17.80 0.58
N SER A 13 0.37 -17.39 1.58
CA SER A 13 0.71 -15.98 1.78
C SER A 13 1.46 -15.43 0.57
N LEU A 14 2.49 -16.14 0.09
CA LEU A 14 3.25 -15.75 -1.10
C LEU A 14 2.36 -15.66 -2.35
N LEU A 15 1.52 -16.67 -2.60
CA LEU A 15 0.59 -16.67 -3.73
C LEU A 15 -0.45 -15.53 -3.63
N SER A 16 -0.88 -15.19 -2.41
CA SER A 16 -1.85 -14.11 -2.19
C SER A 16 -1.26 -12.75 -2.52
N TYR A 17 -0.01 -12.47 -2.13
CA TYR A 17 0.70 -11.24 -2.53
C TYR A 17 0.92 -11.16 -4.04
N LEU A 18 1.33 -12.27 -4.67
CA LEU A 18 1.53 -12.34 -6.11
C LEU A 18 0.22 -12.08 -6.86
N LEU A 19 -0.85 -12.81 -6.52
CA LEU A 19 -2.14 -12.65 -7.19
C LEU A 19 -2.68 -11.23 -7.00
N ALA A 20 -2.66 -10.71 -5.78
CA ALA A 20 -3.09 -9.35 -5.48
C ALA A 20 -2.28 -8.30 -6.26
N GLY A 21 -0.96 -8.39 -6.25
CA GLY A 21 -0.07 -7.45 -6.94
C GLY A 21 -0.29 -7.44 -8.45
N TYR A 22 -0.33 -8.61 -9.08
CA TYR A 22 -0.54 -8.71 -10.53
C TYR A 22 -1.97 -8.37 -10.96
N GLN A 23 -3.00 -8.68 -10.16
CA GLN A 23 -4.37 -8.22 -10.42
C GLN A 23 -4.46 -6.70 -10.37
N GLY A 24 -3.85 -6.07 -9.36
CA GLY A 24 -3.76 -4.61 -9.30
C GLY A 24 -3.03 -4.02 -10.50
N LYS A 25 -1.89 -4.60 -10.88
CA LYS A 25 -1.14 -4.17 -12.09
C LYS A 25 -1.98 -4.31 -13.36
N PHE A 26 -2.75 -5.39 -13.50
CA PHE A 26 -3.65 -5.55 -14.64
C PHE A 26 -4.73 -4.47 -14.67
N THR A 27 -5.32 -4.14 -13.51
CA THR A 27 -6.25 -3.01 -13.38
C THR A 27 -5.60 -1.68 -13.73
N GLU A 28 -4.38 -1.42 -13.27
CA GLU A 28 -3.59 -0.24 -13.63
C GLU A 28 -3.50 -0.06 -15.14
N LEU A 29 -3.06 -1.11 -15.84
CA LEU A 29 -2.89 -1.12 -17.29
C LEU A 29 -4.21 -0.89 -18.02
N ASN A 30 -5.32 -1.44 -17.51
CA ASN A 30 -6.64 -1.23 -18.08
C ASN A 30 -7.17 0.20 -17.85
N ILE A 31 -6.83 0.84 -16.74
CA ILE A 31 -7.18 2.25 -16.50
C ILE A 31 -6.34 3.15 -17.41
N LEU A 32 -5.03 2.90 -17.52
CA LEU A 32 -4.16 3.60 -18.46
C LEU A 32 -4.62 3.44 -19.91
N ALA A 33 -5.07 2.24 -20.31
CA ALA A 33 -5.65 2.02 -21.64
C ALA A 33 -6.88 2.90 -21.92
N GLN A 34 -7.68 3.20 -20.88
CA GLN A 34 -8.88 4.02 -20.99
C GLN A 34 -8.59 5.52 -20.98
N LEU A 35 -7.59 5.96 -20.21
CA LEU A 35 -7.26 7.37 -20.03
C LEU A 35 -6.22 7.86 -21.04
N SER A 36 -5.24 7.03 -21.37
CA SER A 36 -4.16 7.34 -22.31
C SER A 36 -3.70 6.11 -23.08
N PRO A 37 -4.42 5.72 -24.15
CA PRO A 37 -4.12 4.52 -24.93
C PRO A 37 -2.66 4.43 -25.42
N SER A 38 -2.00 5.56 -25.67
CA SER A 38 -0.60 5.65 -26.10
C SER A 38 0.41 5.22 -25.02
N GLN A 39 0.04 5.25 -23.74
CA GLN A 39 0.89 4.85 -22.62
C GLN A 39 0.76 3.35 -22.30
N MET A 40 -0.24 2.67 -22.86
CA MET A 40 -0.48 1.26 -22.60
C MET A 40 0.37 0.38 -23.52
N SER A 41 1.03 -0.62 -22.93
CA SER A 41 1.71 -1.68 -23.67
C SER A 41 0.87 -2.96 -23.65
N PRO A 42 0.26 -3.37 -24.79
CA PRO A 42 -0.55 -4.59 -24.87
C PRO A 42 0.26 -5.84 -24.51
N GLU A 43 1.56 -5.82 -24.79
CA GLU A 43 2.48 -6.91 -24.45
C GLU A 43 2.64 -7.05 -22.93
N ILE A 44 2.77 -5.94 -22.20
CA ILE A 44 2.86 -5.97 -20.73
C ILE A 44 1.53 -6.46 -20.12
N ALA A 45 0.39 -6.02 -20.67
CA ALA A 45 -0.93 -6.50 -20.23
C ALA A 45 -1.09 -8.01 -20.47
N GLY A 46 -0.71 -8.50 -21.65
CA GLY A 46 -0.75 -9.93 -21.99
C GLY A 46 0.14 -10.77 -21.08
N ARG A 47 1.38 -10.33 -20.82
CA ARG A 47 2.29 -11.01 -19.87
C ARG A 47 1.73 -11.01 -18.44
N THR A 48 1.20 -9.87 -17.98
CA THR A 48 0.58 -9.76 -16.65
C THR A 48 -0.59 -10.74 -16.51
N GLN A 49 -1.43 -10.87 -17.53
CA GLN A 49 -2.54 -11.81 -17.54
C GLN A 49 -2.07 -13.28 -17.54
N GLN A 50 -1.02 -13.61 -18.29
CA GLN A 50 -0.41 -14.94 -18.25
C GLN A 50 0.12 -15.27 -16.84
N THR A 51 0.81 -14.33 -16.20
CA THR A 51 1.30 -14.50 -14.82
C THR A 51 0.16 -14.74 -13.84
N ILE A 52 -0.95 -14.00 -13.94
CA ILE A 52 -2.16 -14.24 -13.14
C ILE A 52 -2.67 -15.68 -13.37
N GLY A 53 -2.68 -16.16 -14.61
CA GLY A 53 -3.05 -17.54 -14.94
C GLY A 53 -2.17 -18.57 -14.23
N SER A 54 -0.85 -18.39 -14.27
CA SER A 54 0.11 -19.25 -13.57
C SER A 54 -0.09 -19.26 -12.06
N VAL A 55 -0.24 -18.09 -11.43
CA VAL A 55 -0.47 -17.98 -9.98
C VAL A 55 -1.78 -18.64 -9.56
N ASN A 56 -2.84 -18.53 -10.36
CA ASN A 56 -4.10 -19.24 -10.10
C ASN A 56 -3.95 -20.77 -10.23
N SER A 57 -3.16 -21.26 -11.18
CA SER A 57 -2.84 -22.68 -11.29
C SER A 57 -2.17 -23.20 -10.00
N PHE A 58 -1.20 -22.44 -9.49
CA PHE A 58 -0.52 -22.74 -8.24
C PHE A 58 -1.45 -22.73 -7.02
N LEU A 59 -2.36 -21.75 -6.93
CA LEU A 59 -3.39 -21.72 -5.88
C LEU A 59 -4.31 -22.95 -5.95
N ASN A 60 -4.67 -23.41 -7.15
CA ASN A 60 -5.50 -24.60 -7.31
C ASN A 60 -4.79 -25.86 -6.82
N SER A 61 -3.50 -26.04 -7.12
CA SER A 61 -2.67 -27.12 -6.55
C SER A 61 -2.61 -27.04 -5.03
N LEU A 62 -2.39 -25.85 -4.47
CA LEU A 62 -2.39 -25.65 -3.02
C LEU A 62 -3.73 -26.09 -2.39
N TRP A 63 -4.85 -25.82 -3.04
CA TRP A 63 -6.18 -26.23 -2.60
C TRP A 63 -6.45 -27.73 -2.70
N GLN A 64 -5.64 -28.46 -3.44
CA GLN A 64 -5.62 -29.92 -3.47
C GLN A 64 -4.68 -30.53 -2.42
N GLY A 65 -4.00 -29.69 -1.63
CA GLY A 65 -3.10 -30.09 -0.55
C GLY A 65 -1.62 -30.11 -0.95
N GLU A 66 -1.28 -29.61 -2.13
CA GLU A 66 0.10 -29.57 -2.63
C GLU A 66 0.78 -28.25 -2.23
N ALA A 67 1.59 -28.27 -1.18
CA ALA A 67 2.43 -27.13 -0.83
C ALA A 67 3.55 -26.98 -1.87
N ILE A 68 3.70 -25.77 -2.42
CA ILE A 68 4.72 -25.47 -3.43
C ILE A 68 6.05 -25.14 -2.77
N CYS A 69 6.01 -24.55 -1.57
CA CYS A 69 7.19 -24.21 -0.79
C CYS A 69 7.17 -24.95 0.55
N SER A 70 8.35 -25.28 1.08
CA SER A 70 8.49 -25.84 2.42
C SER A 70 9.44 -25.01 3.27
N LEU A 71 9.05 -24.79 4.53
CA LEU A 71 9.85 -24.09 5.53
C LEU A 71 11.08 -24.89 5.98
N GLU A 72 11.15 -26.18 5.65
CA GLU A 72 12.29 -27.04 5.96
C GLU A 72 13.40 -26.95 4.90
N TRP A 73 13.12 -26.36 3.74
CA TRP A 73 14.10 -26.19 2.67
C TRP A 73 15.11 -25.08 2.99
N LYS A 74 16.29 -25.19 2.36
CA LYS A 74 17.33 -24.15 2.40
C LYS A 74 17.29 -23.21 1.20
N ALA A 75 16.49 -23.54 0.19
CA ALA A 75 16.30 -22.79 -1.04
C ALA A 75 15.04 -23.33 -1.76
N PRO A 76 14.48 -22.63 -2.76
CA PRO A 76 13.41 -23.19 -3.59
C PRO A 76 13.89 -24.45 -4.35
N GLU A 77 13.37 -25.63 -4.01
CA GLU A 77 13.85 -26.91 -4.55
C GLU A 77 13.13 -27.34 -5.85
N THR A 78 11.86 -26.96 -6.04
CA THR A 78 11.06 -27.29 -7.22
C THR A 78 11.05 -26.17 -8.26
N GLU A 79 10.71 -26.48 -9.52
CA GLU A 79 10.60 -25.48 -10.59
C GLU A 79 9.46 -24.50 -10.33
N GLU A 80 8.36 -24.96 -9.74
CA GLU A 80 7.25 -24.12 -9.30
C GLU A 80 7.69 -23.15 -8.21
N ALA A 81 8.44 -23.61 -7.21
CA ALA A 81 8.96 -22.74 -6.15
C ALA A 81 9.96 -21.71 -6.71
N LYS A 82 10.87 -22.11 -7.59
CA LYS A 82 11.79 -21.19 -8.28
C LYS A 82 11.04 -20.14 -9.10
N THR A 83 9.97 -20.56 -9.79
CA THR A 83 9.10 -19.66 -10.54
C THR A 83 8.41 -18.66 -9.62
N LEU A 84 7.82 -19.11 -8.49
CA LEU A 84 7.19 -18.22 -7.52
C LEU A 84 8.15 -17.16 -6.97
N PHE A 85 9.37 -17.55 -6.62
CA PHE A 85 10.38 -16.63 -6.09
C PHE A 85 10.87 -15.65 -7.17
N THR A 86 10.93 -16.08 -8.43
CA THR A 86 11.24 -15.20 -9.56
C THR A 86 10.15 -14.15 -9.76
N LEU A 87 8.88 -14.58 -9.75
CA LEU A 87 7.73 -13.67 -9.84
C LEU A 87 7.67 -12.71 -8.65
N ALA A 88 8.02 -13.17 -7.45
CA ALA A 88 8.04 -12.34 -6.24
C ALA A 88 9.07 -11.21 -6.35
N LYS A 89 10.29 -11.52 -6.80
CA LYS A 89 11.34 -10.51 -7.05
C LYS A 89 10.93 -9.51 -8.13
N GLN A 90 10.33 -9.98 -9.22
CA GLN A 90 9.81 -9.09 -10.28
C GLN A 90 8.72 -8.16 -9.77
N LEU A 91 7.81 -8.65 -8.92
CA LEU A 91 6.76 -7.84 -8.32
C LEU A 91 7.32 -6.83 -7.31
N ASP A 92 8.33 -7.21 -6.51
CA ASP A 92 9.06 -6.29 -5.61
C ASP A 92 9.68 -5.11 -6.40
N GLU A 93 10.41 -5.42 -7.47
CA GLU A 93 11.03 -4.40 -8.33
C GLU A 93 9.98 -3.47 -8.96
N ASP A 94 8.90 -4.04 -9.47
CA ASP A 94 7.80 -3.28 -10.08
C ASP A 94 7.09 -2.36 -9.09
N LEU A 95 6.80 -2.84 -7.88
CA LEU A 95 6.19 -2.04 -6.82
C LEU A 95 7.12 -0.92 -6.33
N SER A 96 8.42 -1.20 -6.23
CA SER A 96 9.43 -0.22 -5.83
C SER A 96 9.54 0.90 -6.87
N SER A 97 9.63 0.54 -8.16
CA SER A 97 9.63 1.49 -9.28
C SER A 97 8.36 2.34 -9.31
N GLN A 98 7.20 1.73 -9.10
CA GLN A 98 5.93 2.45 -9.02
C GLN A 98 5.90 3.46 -7.87
N ALA A 99 6.43 3.09 -6.71
CA ALA A 99 6.51 4.00 -5.58
C ALA A 99 7.39 5.22 -5.87
N GLU A 100 8.53 5.05 -6.52
CA GLU A 100 9.44 6.13 -6.92
C GLU A 100 8.79 7.10 -7.92
N ILE A 101 8.09 6.56 -8.93
CA ILE A 101 7.34 7.36 -9.91
C ILE A 101 6.29 8.23 -9.21
N LEU A 102 5.54 7.64 -8.28
CA LEU A 102 4.49 8.34 -7.55
C LEU A 102 5.04 9.39 -6.60
N GLU A 103 6.08 9.06 -5.85
CA GLU A 103 6.71 10.02 -4.93
C GLU A 103 7.24 11.23 -5.70
N THR A 104 7.92 11.01 -6.83
CA THR A 104 8.40 12.08 -7.72
C THR A 104 7.25 12.94 -8.26
N THR A 105 6.12 12.31 -8.58
CA THR A 105 4.92 13.00 -9.06
C THR A 105 4.30 13.87 -7.96
N LEU A 106 4.19 13.33 -6.74
CA LEU A 106 3.56 13.97 -5.58
C LEU A 106 4.44 15.05 -4.93
N MET A 107 5.76 15.04 -5.15
CA MET A 107 6.67 16.07 -4.65
C MET A 107 6.61 17.40 -5.43
N ARG A 108 5.88 17.47 -6.54
CA ARG A 108 5.75 18.71 -7.32
C ARG A 108 4.92 19.76 -6.55
N ARG A 109 5.31 21.04 -6.66
CA ARG A 109 4.80 22.12 -5.78
C ARG A 109 3.30 22.37 -5.92
N GLU A 110 2.74 22.23 -7.11
CA GLU A 110 1.32 22.50 -7.35
C GLU A 110 0.65 21.26 -7.95
N PHE A 111 -0.12 20.55 -7.12
CA PHE A 111 -0.77 19.30 -7.51
C PHE A 111 -1.82 19.49 -8.60
N ASN A 112 -2.47 20.67 -8.65
CA ASN A 112 -3.42 21.10 -9.67
C ASN A 112 -2.76 21.54 -10.99
N GLU A 113 -1.44 21.71 -11.03
CA GLU A 113 -0.67 22.06 -12.23
C GLU A 113 0.08 20.85 -12.82
N LEU A 114 -0.21 19.64 -12.33
CA LEU A 114 0.40 18.43 -12.87
C LEU A 114 0.01 18.25 -14.35
N PRO A 115 0.94 17.73 -15.20
CA PRO A 115 0.58 17.40 -16.56
C PRO A 115 -0.45 16.27 -16.57
N GLU A 116 -1.30 16.24 -17.59
CA GLU A 116 -2.40 15.26 -17.74
C GLU A 116 -1.94 13.81 -17.50
N THR A 117 -0.77 13.45 -18.04
CA THR A 117 -0.16 12.13 -17.89
C THR A 117 0.12 11.75 -16.43
N SER A 118 0.37 12.71 -15.55
CA SER A 118 0.53 12.47 -14.12
C SER A 118 -0.79 12.12 -13.45
N TYR A 119 -1.90 12.80 -13.78
CA TYR A 119 -3.22 12.43 -13.26
C TYR A 119 -3.64 11.03 -13.70
N HIS A 120 -3.36 10.66 -14.95
CA HIS A 120 -3.58 9.30 -15.44
C HIS A 120 -2.82 8.27 -14.62
N GLN A 121 -1.54 8.52 -14.32
CA GLN A 121 -0.72 7.64 -13.50
C GLN A 121 -1.25 7.54 -12.05
N LEU A 122 -1.66 8.66 -11.46
CA LEU A 122 -2.22 8.70 -10.10
C LEU A 122 -3.53 7.91 -10.00
N LEU A 123 -4.45 8.10 -10.95
CA LEU A 123 -5.73 7.38 -11.01
C LEU A 123 -5.52 5.88 -11.26
N ALA A 124 -4.62 5.52 -12.18
CA ALA A 124 -4.27 4.12 -12.44
C ALA A 124 -3.65 3.45 -11.21
N SER A 125 -2.78 4.16 -10.49
CA SER A 125 -2.15 3.69 -9.24
C SER A 125 -3.16 3.50 -8.12
N LEU A 126 -4.15 4.40 -8.00
CA LEU A 126 -5.25 4.24 -7.06
C LEU A 126 -6.08 2.99 -7.39
N GLY A 127 -6.35 2.76 -8.68
CA GLY A 127 -6.96 1.52 -9.16
C GLY A 127 -6.15 0.28 -8.80
N ARG A 128 -4.83 0.30 -9.06
CA ARG A 128 -3.92 -0.78 -8.69
C ARG A 128 -4.01 -1.11 -7.21
N TYR A 129 -3.86 -0.11 -6.34
CA TYR A 129 -3.92 -0.27 -4.90
C TYR A 129 -5.25 -0.89 -4.44
N THR A 130 -6.38 -0.29 -4.84
CA THR A 130 -7.71 -0.74 -4.38
C THR A 130 -8.06 -2.15 -4.84
N TYR A 131 -7.70 -2.51 -6.07
CA TYR A 131 -7.93 -3.87 -6.58
C TYR A 131 -6.92 -4.89 -6.03
N SER A 132 -5.65 -4.50 -5.78
CA SER A 132 -4.71 -5.38 -5.08
C SER A 132 -5.20 -5.70 -3.67
N ARG A 133 -5.61 -4.70 -2.91
CA ARG A 133 -6.12 -4.88 -1.54
C ARG A 133 -7.35 -5.79 -1.50
N ASP A 134 -8.30 -5.58 -2.41
CA ASP A 134 -9.50 -6.43 -2.49
C ASP A 134 -9.15 -7.89 -2.78
N ASN A 135 -8.30 -8.13 -3.80
CA ASN A 135 -7.87 -9.48 -4.15
C ASN A 135 -7.12 -10.16 -3.01
N TYR A 136 -6.25 -9.43 -2.30
CA TYR A 136 -5.56 -9.91 -1.11
C TYR A 136 -6.56 -10.38 -0.04
N LEU A 137 -7.51 -9.51 0.33
CA LEU A 137 -8.53 -9.83 1.34
C LEU A 137 -9.37 -11.05 0.97
N ARG A 138 -9.76 -11.19 -0.31
CA ARG A 138 -10.53 -12.35 -0.80
C ARG A 138 -9.71 -13.64 -0.78
N CYS A 139 -8.42 -13.59 -1.06
CA CYS A 139 -7.53 -14.76 -0.95
C CYS A 139 -7.45 -15.25 0.50
N PHE A 140 -7.28 -14.34 1.46
CA PHE A 140 -7.24 -14.69 2.89
C PHE A 140 -8.60 -15.15 3.43
N ALA A 141 -9.71 -14.57 2.95
CA ALA A 141 -11.05 -15.06 3.29
C ALA A 141 -11.22 -16.53 2.86
N THR A 142 -10.78 -16.85 1.64
CA THR A 142 -10.84 -18.22 1.10
C THR A 142 -10.01 -19.20 1.93
N LEU A 143 -8.80 -18.81 2.36
CA LEU A 143 -7.98 -19.62 3.25
C LEU A 143 -8.67 -19.84 4.60
N ALA A 144 -9.16 -18.77 5.23
CA ALA A 144 -9.82 -18.84 6.53
C ALA A 144 -11.09 -19.72 6.49
N GLU A 145 -11.85 -19.67 5.40
CA GLU A 145 -13.00 -20.55 5.16
C GLU A 145 -12.58 -22.02 5.06
N LYS A 146 -11.54 -22.34 4.27
CA LYS A 146 -10.99 -23.70 4.17
C LYS A 146 -10.44 -24.21 5.49
N ALA A 147 -9.81 -23.33 6.27
CA ALA A 147 -9.29 -23.62 7.62
C ALA A 147 -10.39 -23.67 8.70
N ARG A 148 -11.66 -23.40 8.35
CA ARG A 148 -12.80 -23.33 9.28
C ARG A 148 -12.59 -22.34 10.43
N LYS A 149 -11.86 -21.25 10.19
CA LYS A 149 -11.58 -20.18 11.16
C LYS A 149 -12.66 -19.10 11.08
N GLU A 150 -13.89 -19.41 11.53
CA GLU A 150 -15.07 -18.54 11.34
C GLU A 150 -14.90 -17.11 11.88
N GLY A 151 -14.17 -16.94 12.99
CA GLY A 151 -13.87 -15.62 13.57
C GLY A 151 -13.05 -14.75 12.61
N GLU A 152 -12.04 -15.34 11.96
CA GLU A 152 -11.22 -14.66 10.97
C GLU A 152 -12.04 -14.34 9.71
N VAL A 153 -12.86 -15.28 9.23
CA VAL A 153 -13.77 -15.06 8.09
C VAL A 153 -14.66 -13.86 8.33
N ARG A 154 -15.29 -13.75 9.52
CA ARG A 154 -16.13 -12.60 9.88
C ARG A 154 -15.33 -11.29 9.88
N ARG A 155 -14.11 -11.28 10.42
CA ARG A 155 -13.23 -10.10 10.44
C ARG A 155 -12.85 -9.67 9.02
N ILE A 156 -12.43 -10.60 8.18
CA ILE A 156 -11.99 -10.32 6.80
C ILE A 156 -13.17 -9.85 5.95
N ARG A 157 -14.37 -10.44 6.08
CA ARG A 157 -15.56 -9.98 5.36
C ARG A 157 -15.93 -8.53 5.65
N LYS A 158 -15.74 -8.05 6.89
CA LYS A 158 -15.91 -6.62 7.20
C LYS A 158 -14.90 -5.76 6.45
N ALA A 159 -13.64 -6.20 6.35
CA ALA A 159 -12.62 -5.50 5.57
C ALA A 159 -12.93 -5.50 4.05
N ILE A 160 -13.47 -6.60 3.51
CA ILE A 160 -13.94 -6.67 2.12
C ILE A 160 -15.03 -5.64 1.85
N LEU A 161 -16.00 -5.46 2.77
CA LEU A 161 -17.05 -4.43 2.61
C LEU A 161 -16.48 -3.00 2.56
N ILE A 162 -15.37 -2.74 3.25
CA ILE A 162 -14.66 -1.46 3.16
C ILE A 162 -13.97 -1.36 1.80
N SER A 163 -13.26 -2.41 1.37
CA SER A 163 -12.60 -2.48 0.07
C SER A 163 -13.57 -2.29 -1.10
N ASP A 164 -14.78 -2.84 -1.02
CA ASP A 164 -15.84 -2.66 -2.03
C ASP A 164 -16.27 -1.19 -2.15
N LYS A 165 -16.29 -0.44 -1.03
CA LYS A 165 -16.59 0.99 -1.04
C LYS A 165 -15.44 1.79 -1.65
N GLU A 166 -14.20 1.45 -1.31
CA GLU A 166 -13.00 2.06 -1.88
C GLU A 166 -12.95 1.84 -3.41
N ILE A 167 -13.21 0.63 -3.90
CA ILE A 167 -13.28 0.35 -5.35
C ILE A 167 -14.36 1.20 -6.04
N LYS A 168 -15.56 1.29 -5.44
CA LYS A 168 -16.64 2.12 -6.00
C LYS A 168 -16.23 3.58 -6.08
N PHE A 169 -15.60 4.10 -5.03
CA PHE A 169 -15.12 5.47 -4.99
C PHE A 169 -14.01 5.72 -6.03
N THR A 170 -13.03 4.82 -6.14
CA THR A 170 -11.99 4.90 -7.17
C THR A 170 -12.56 4.91 -8.58
N ASN A 171 -13.51 4.03 -8.87
CA ASN A 171 -14.18 3.98 -10.18
C ASN A 171 -14.97 5.26 -10.46
N GLU A 172 -15.57 5.87 -9.43
CA GLU A 172 -16.26 7.14 -9.55
C GLU A 172 -15.29 8.29 -9.89
N LEU A 173 -14.14 8.39 -9.21
CA LEU A 173 -13.10 9.37 -9.53
C LEU A 173 -12.60 9.24 -10.97
N ILE A 174 -12.31 8.01 -11.41
CA ILE A 174 -11.88 7.71 -12.78
C ILE A 174 -12.98 8.12 -13.78
N ARG A 175 -14.24 7.81 -13.48
CA ARG A 175 -15.38 8.17 -14.33
C ARG A 175 -15.55 9.67 -14.45
N MET A 176 -15.50 10.40 -13.33
CA MET A 176 -15.60 11.86 -13.29
C MET A 176 -14.51 12.50 -14.15
N TYR A 177 -13.25 12.09 -13.94
CA TYR A 177 -12.10 12.59 -14.70
C TYR A 177 -12.24 12.34 -16.21
N ARG A 178 -12.66 11.13 -16.59
CA ARG A 178 -12.86 10.78 -18.00
C ARG A 178 -13.99 11.58 -18.67
N GLN A 179 -15.02 11.96 -17.91
CA GLN A 179 -16.17 12.70 -18.44
C GLN A 179 -15.89 14.20 -18.56
N ASN A 180 -15.08 14.74 -17.66
CA ASN A 180 -14.67 16.14 -17.68
C ASN A 180 -13.26 16.25 -17.07
N PRO A 181 -12.21 16.52 -17.88
CA PRO A 181 -10.87 16.77 -17.34
C PRO A 181 -10.73 18.13 -16.64
N GLU A 182 -11.61 19.10 -16.94
CA GLU A 182 -11.65 20.43 -16.30
C GLU A 182 -12.44 20.36 -14.99
N LEU A 183 -11.93 19.57 -14.04
CA LEU A 183 -12.52 19.40 -12.72
C LEU A 183 -12.15 20.54 -11.78
N PRO A 184 -13.00 20.83 -10.77
CA PRO A 184 -12.73 21.89 -9.82
C PRO A 184 -11.62 21.47 -8.84
N LEU A 185 -11.03 22.43 -8.13
CA LEU A 185 -9.88 22.21 -7.24
C LEU A 185 -10.15 21.13 -6.17
N GLU A 186 -11.39 21.05 -5.69
CA GLU A 186 -11.83 20.09 -4.68
C GLU A 186 -11.67 18.64 -5.16
N PHE A 187 -11.82 18.37 -6.46
CA PHE A 187 -11.56 17.04 -7.02
C PHE A 187 -10.09 16.67 -6.86
N PHE A 188 -9.18 17.60 -7.17
CA PHE A 188 -7.75 17.36 -7.07
C PHE A 188 -7.29 17.22 -5.63
N HIS A 189 -7.85 17.99 -4.69
CA HIS A 189 -7.62 17.79 -3.26
C HIS A 189 -8.11 16.42 -2.79
N ALA A 190 -9.31 15.99 -3.20
CA ALA A 190 -9.83 14.67 -2.87
C ALA A 190 -8.93 13.57 -3.45
N LEU A 191 -8.50 13.70 -4.71
CA LEU A 191 -7.58 12.77 -5.34
C LEU A 191 -6.26 12.72 -4.58
N PHE A 192 -5.63 13.87 -4.27
CA PHE A 192 -4.40 13.95 -3.50
C PHE A 192 -4.53 13.19 -2.17
N GLY A 193 -5.60 13.43 -1.42
CA GLY A 193 -5.86 12.72 -0.16
C GLY A 193 -5.91 11.20 -0.31
N GLN A 194 -6.37 10.67 -1.45
CA GLN A 194 -6.36 9.22 -1.72
C GLN A 194 -4.99 8.69 -2.15
N VAL A 195 -4.21 9.48 -2.88
CA VAL A 195 -2.98 9.00 -3.52
C VAL A 195 -1.71 9.30 -2.71
N ALA A 196 -1.77 10.23 -1.75
CA ALA A 196 -0.60 10.75 -1.03
C ALA A 196 0.20 9.66 -0.30
N THR A 197 -0.46 8.60 0.15
CA THR A 197 0.17 7.45 0.85
C THR A 197 0.53 6.28 -0.06
N LEU A 198 0.16 6.31 -1.34
CA LEU A 198 0.38 5.18 -2.24
C LEU A 198 1.85 4.80 -2.43
N PRO A 199 2.83 5.73 -2.51
CA PRO A 199 4.24 5.36 -2.53
C PRO A 199 4.60 4.45 -1.36
N GLY A 200 4.19 4.84 -0.15
CA GLY A 200 4.44 4.05 1.05
C GLY A 200 3.72 2.71 1.04
N PHE A 201 2.46 2.66 0.60
CA PHE A 201 1.76 1.39 0.45
C PHE A 201 2.48 0.43 -0.50
N PHE A 202 2.93 0.88 -1.67
CA PHE A 202 3.66 0.01 -2.59
C PHE A 202 5.00 -0.45 -2.03
N ARG A 203 5.74 0.41 -1.32
CA ARG A 203 6.97 -0.03 -0.62
C ARG A 203 6.71 -1.01 0.52
N THR A 204 5.61 -0.86 1.27
CA THR A 204 5.24 -1.84 2.30
C THR A 204 4.88 -3.18 1.69
N GLN A 205 4.16 -3.20 0.57
CA GLN A 205 3.85 -4.44 -0.14
C GLN A 205 5.13 -5.10 -0.69
N ALA A 206 6.05 -4.30 -1.23
CA ALA A 206 7.36 -4.76 -1.66
C ALA A 206 8.16 -5.37 -0.49
N HIS A 207 8.18 -4.69 0.66
CA HIS A 207 8.81 -5.18 1.90
C HIS A 207 8.19 -6.49 2.40
N ASP A 208 6.87 -6.61 2.41
CA ASP A 208 6.17 -7.85 2.77
C ASP A 208 6.56 -9.02 1.84
N ILE A 209 6.70 -8.75 0.54
CA ILE A 209 7.15 -9.74 -0.44
C ILE A 209 8.60 -10.17 -0.14
N ARG A 210 9.48 -9.21 0.22
CA ARG A 210 10.87 -9.51 0.63
C ARG A 210 10.90 -10.41 1.85
N LEU A 211 10.10 -10.13 2.88
CA LEU A 211 9.98 -10.99 4.07
C LEU A 211 9.62 -12.44 3.72
N LEU A 212 8.74 -12.61 2.73
CA LEU A 212 8.28 -13.94 2.31
C LEU A 212 9.35 -14.70 1.51
N TYR A 213 10.01 -14.05 0.54
CA TYR A 213 11.02 -14.76 -0.26
C TYR A 213 12.40 -14.84 0.42
N SER A 214 12.65 -14.07 1.48
CA SER A 214 13.90 -14.13 2.24
C SER A 214 13.93 -15.24 3.28
N ILE A 215 12.88 -16.07 3.35
CA ILE A 215 12.74 -17.08 4.41
C ILE A 215 13.88 -18.09 4.43
N TYR A 216 14.56 -18.26 3.30
CA TYR A 216 15.71 -19.15 3.12
C TYR A 216 17.07 -18.46 3.35
N ASP A 217 17.08 -17.14 3.49
CA ASP A 217 18.30 -16.33 3.69
C ASP A 217 18.70 -16.22 5.18
N GLY A 218 17.99 -16.91 6.07
CA GLY A 218 18.22 -16.90 7.51
C GLY A 218 17.46 -15.77 8.20
N ALA A 219 18.16 -14.86 8.87
CA ALA A 219 17.55 -13.74 9.59
C ALA A 219 17.31 -12.55 8.65
N PHE A 220 16.13 -11.94 8.73
CA PHE A 220 15.81 -10.75 7.94
C PHE A 220 16.65 -9.55 8.39
N SER A 221 17.49 -9.03 7.49
CA SER A 221 18.46 -7.96 7.77
C SER A 221 18.01 -6.61 7.20
N PHE A 222 18.68 -5.52 7.58
CA PHE A 222 18.46 -4.18 7.01
C PHE A 222 18.78 -4.14 5.51
N GLU A 223 19.75 -4.92 5.05
CA GLU A 223 20.08 -5.07 3.63
C GLU A 223 18.92 -5.70 2.84
N LEU A 224 18.32 -6.77 3.38
CA LEU A 224 17.14 -7.41 2.78
C LEU A 224 15.91 -6.49 2.78
N ALA A 225 15.80 -5.61 3.78
CA ALA A 225 14.79 -4.54 3.81
C ALA A 225 15.06 -3.42 2.78
N LYS A 226 16.22 -3.42 2.09
CA LYS A 226 16.74 -2.33 1.24
C LYS A 226 16.89 -1.00 1.96
N ILE A 227 17.28 -1.04 3.23
CA ILE A 227 17.54 0.16 4.04
C ILE A 227 18.98 0.61 3.81
N PRO A 228 19.24 1.90 3.51
CA PRO A 228 20.59 2.43 3.38
C PRO A 228 21.43 2.17 4.64
N PHE A 229 22.72 1.90 4.46
CA PHE A 229 23.63 1.57 5.57
C PHE A 229 23.61 2.63 6.70
N GLU A 230 23.60 3.91 6.34
CA GLU A 230 23.56 5.02 7.30
C GLU A 230 22.30 4.97 8.19
N HIS A 231 21.13 4.74 7.59
CA HIS A 231 19.89 4.57 8.34
C HIS A 231 19.88 3.27 9.15
N ALA A 232 20.45 2.18 8.61
CA ALA A 232 20.51 0.89 9.30
C ALA A 232 21.26 0.97 10.64
N GLU A 233 22.38 1.71 10.70
CA GLU A 233 23.10 1.94 11.95
C GLU A 233 22.25 2.72 12.97
N GLN A 234 21.52 3.74 12.51
CA GLN A 234 20.64 4.54 13.37
C GLN A 234 19.48 3.71 13.91
N TRP A 235 18.79 2.94 13.06
CA TRP A 235 17.73 2.01 13.49
C TRP A 235 18.24 1.00 14.51
N GLN A 236 19.44 0.46 14.30
CA GLN A 236 20.09 -0.46 15.24
C GLN A 236 20.40 0.21 16.58
N GLN A 237 20.88 1.45 16.59
CA GLN A 237 21.12 2.23 17.82
C GLN A 237 19.83 2.51 18.59
N LEU A 238 18.71 2.69 17.90
CA LEU A 238 17.38 2.82 18.48
C LEU A 238 16.79 1.49 18.98
N GLY A 239 17.43 0.36 18.66
CA GLY A 239 16.93 -0.97 18.99
C GLY A 239 15.70 -1.40 18.18
N ILE A 240 15.45 -0.76 17.04
CA ILE A 240 14.32 -1.07 16.15
C ILE A 240 14.78 -2.11 15.12
N PRO A 241 14.13 -3.30 15.04
CA PRO A 241 14.57 -4.37 14.14
C PRO A 241 14.29 -4.04 12.66
N ALA A 242 15.02 -4.67 11.75
CA ALA A 242 14.93 -4.44 10.30
C ALA A 242 13.52 -4.58 9.71
N ILE A 243 12.71 -5.50 10.25
CA ILE A 243 11.31 -5.68 9.82
C ILE A 243 10.50 -4.41 10.11
N GLU A 244 10.60 -3.88 11.32
CA GLU A 244 9.87 -2.69 11.75
C GLU A 244 10.41 -1.43 11.07
N ALA A 245 11.74 -1.28 11.00
CA ALA A 245 12.39 -0.18 10.31
C ALA A 245 11.97 -0.10 8.83
N GLY A 246 11.84 -1.25 8.15
CA GLY A 246 11.41 -1.28 6.75
C GLY A 246 10.00 -0.72 6.52
N TYR A 247 9.11 -0.81 7.51
CA TYR A 247 7.79 -0.19 7.42
C TYR A 247 7.84 1.34 7.60
N TRP A 248 8.72 1.87 8.43
CA TRP A 248 8.94 3.32 8.55
C TRP A 248 9.58 3.89 7.28
N GLU A 249 10.63 3.22 6.79
CA GLU A 249 11.34 3.57 5.55
C GLU A 249 10.45 3.50 4.31
N ALA A 250 9.47 2.58 4.31
CA ALA A 250 8.48 2.52 3.25
C ALA A 250 7.74 3.86 3.08
N TYR A 251 7.45 4.57 4.17
CA TYR A 251 6.81 5.89 4.14
C TYR A 251 7.81 7.06 4.10
N SER A 252 9.06 6.79 3.75
CA SER A 252 10.16 7.76 3.73
C SER A 252 10.37 8.43 5.10
N ILE A 253 10.07 7.74 6.21
CA ILE A 253 10.23 8.28 7.57
C ILE A 253 11.62 7.87 8.10
N THR A 254 12.44 8.86 8.42
CA THR A 254 13.81 8.60 8.92
C THR A 254 13.78 8.06 10.35
N PRO A 255 14.87 7.44 10.83
CA PRO A 255 15.00 7.01 12.23
C PRO A 255 14.65 8.12 13.23
N GLU A 256 15.14 9.35 13.01
CA GLU A 256 14.88 10.48 13.89
C GLU A 256 13.41 10.90 13.89
N GLU A 257 12.78 10.96 12.72
CA GLU A 257 11.35 11.27 12.60
C GLU A 257 10.49 10.21 13.27
N ALA A 258 10.82 8.92 13.09
CA ALA A 258 10.06 7.83 13.69
C ALA A 258 10.08 7.87 15.21
N VAL A 259 11.21 8.22 15.84
CA VAL A 259 11.28 8.43 17.30
C VAL A 259 10.28 9.50 17.74
N LEU A 260 10.19 10.61 17.00
CA LEU A 260 9.26 11.69 17.33
C LEU A 260 7.80 11.26 17.19
N TRP A 261 7.47 10.52 16.13
CA TRP A 261 6.13 9.93 15.95
C TRP A 261 5.77 8.96 17.07
N ILE A 262 6.67 8.04 17.41
CA ILE A 262 6.48 7.03 18.45
C ILE A 262 6.31 7.69 19.83
N GLN A 263 7.15 8.67 20.16
CA GLN A 263 7.04 9.44 21.40
C GLN A 263 5.73 10.24 21.48
N GLY A 264 5.24 10.70 20.33
CA GLY A 264 3.92 11.32 20.19
C GLY A 264 2.73 10.35 20.21
N GLY A 265 2.96 9.05 20.40
CA GLY A 265 1.91 8.03 20.46
C GLY A 265 1.43 7.51 19.08
N VAL A 266 2.06 7.92 17.99
CA VAL A 266 1.72 7.50 16.62
C VAL A 266 2.59 6.31 16.24
N GLN A 267 2.11 5.09 16.51
CA GLN A 267 2.82 3.85 16.16
C GLN A 267 2.53 3.36 14.75
N ASN A 268 1.48 3.87 14.10
CA ASN A 268 1.11 3.47 12.76
C ASN A 268 1.91 4.27 11.72
N HIS A 269 2.89 3.63 11.10
CA HIS A 269 3.76 4.21 10.07
C HIS A 269 2.97 4.75 8.86
N ALA A 270 1.83 4.14 8.48
CA ALA A 270 0.99 4.66 7.40
C ALA A 270 0.27 5.96 7.79
N ALA A 271 -0.19 6.06 9.05
CA ALA A 271 -0.76 7.30 9.57
C ALA A 271 0.31 8.40 9.60
N ALA A 272 1.49 8.13 10.16
CA ALA A 272 2.60 9.09 10.16
C ALA A 272 2.99 9.53 8.73
N GLY A 273 3.06 8.58 7.79
CA GLY A 273 3.35 8.87 6.38
C GLY A 273 2.28 9.75 5.73
N LEU A 274 1.01 9.55 6.07
CA LEU A 274 -0.08 10.42 5.62
C LEU A 274 0.14 11.86 6.11
N TRP A 275 0.32 12.08 7.42
CA TRP A 275 0.57 13.42 7.95
C TRP A 275 1.82 14.09 7.33
N LYS A 276 2.90 13.32 7.15
CA LYS A 276 4.11 13.79 6.48
C LYS A 276 3.85 14.23 5.03
N SER A 277 3.01 13.49 4.28
CA SER A 277 2.69 13.86 2.90
C SER A 277 1.94 15.19 2.79
N TRP A 278 1.15 15.53 3.82
CA TRP A 278 0.50 16.83 4.01
C TRP A 278 1.40 17.89 4.67
N LYS A 279 2.70 17.62 4.80
CA LYS A 279 3.74 18.54 5.31
C LYS A 279 3.60 18.93 6.78
N PHE A 280 2.83 18.17 7.56
CA PHE A 280 2.83 18.34 9.01
C PHE A 280 4.08 17.68 9.62
N PRO A 281 4.90 18.44 10.38
CA PRO A 281 5.98 17.84 11.17
C PRO A 281 5.40 16.99 12.31
N PRO A 282 6.13 15.98 12.82
CA PRO A 282 5.63 15.07 13.86
C PRO A 282 5.05 15.79 15.08
N GLN A 283 5.74 16.84 15.57
CA GLN A 283 5.33 17.56 16.77
C GLN A 283 4.00 18.30 16.61
N GLU A 284 3.70 18.79 15.40
CA GLU A 284 2.45 19.49 15.12
C GLU A 284 1.32 18.50 14.86
N ALA A 285 1.57 17.48 14.02
CA ALA A 285 0.60 16.46 13.66
C ALA A 285 0.02 15.75 14.89
N VAL A 286 0.83 15.44 15.90
CA VAL A 286 0.39 14.74 17.12
C VAL A 286 -0.79 15.46 17.80
N GLY A 287 -0.75 16.79 17.87
CA GLY A 287 -1.86 17.56 18.44
C GLY A 287 -3.15 17.41 17.63
N TRP A 288 -3.06 17.50 16.31
CA TRP A 288 -4.19 17.32 15.40
C TRP A 288 -4.76 15.89 15.45
N ILE A 289 -3.89 14.89 15.54
CA ILE A 289 -4.26 13.47 15.68
C ILE A 289 -5.01 13.24 16.99
N HIS A 290 -4.53 13.77 18.10
CA HIS A 290 -5.19 13.63 19.41
C HIS A 290 -6.59 14.23 19.41
N GLU A 291 -6.77 15.34 18.70
CA GLU A 291 -8.08 15.96 18.51
C GLU A 291 -8.91 15.29 17.41
N GLN A 292 -8.46 14.16 16.83
CA GLN A 292 -9.16 13.36 15.81
C GLN A 292 -9.42 14.08 14.50
N PHE A 293 -8.55 15.00 14.11
CA PHE A 293 -8.57 15.57 12.76
C PHE A 293 -7.92 14.62 11.76
N SER A 294 -8.36 14.67 10.51
CA SER A 294 -7.54 14.24 9.39
C SER A 294 -6.63 15.39 8.91
N PRO A 295 -5.54 15.11 8.17
CA PRO A 295 -4.68 16.16 7.66
C PRO A 295 -5.41 17.14 6.73
N ASP A 296 -6.35 16.68 5.90
CA ASP A 296 -7.14 17.52 5.01
C ASP A 296 -8.06 18.48 5.78
N GLU A 297 -8.62 18.02 6.90
CA GLU A 297 -9.38 18.89 7.81
C GLU A 297 -8.47 19.88 8.55
N ALA A 298 -7.29 19.45 9.00
CA ALA A 298 -6.36 20.25 9.78
C ALA A 298 -5.67 21.35 8.96
N THR A 299 -5.31 21.06 7.71
CA THR A 299 -4.53 21.94 6.82
C THR A 299 -5.06 23.38 6.74
N PRO A 300 -6.35 23.64 6.42
CA PRO A 300 -6.83 25.02 6.33
C PRO A 300 -6.72 25.78 7.66
N TRP A 301 -6.93 25.12 8.80
CA TRP A 301 -6.83 25.76 10.12
C TRP A 301 -5.39 26.03 10.53
N ALA A 302 -4.50 25.05 10.30
CA ALA A 302 -3.07 25.20 10.57
C ALA A 302 -2.45 26.34 9.74
N ASN A 303 -2.84 26.48 8.48
CA ASN A 303 -2.40 27.57 7.61
C ASN A 303 -2.80 28.96 8.12
N GLU A 304 -3.90 29.06 8.87
CA GLU A 304 -4.38 30.28 9.51
C GLU A 304 -3.85 30.45 10.96
N GLY A 305 -2.95 29.56 11.40
CA GLY A 305 -2.27 29.63 12.69
C GLY A 305 -3.07 29.09 13.89
N TYR A 306 -4.22 28.46 13.65
CA TYR A 306 -5.02 27.87 14.72
C TYR A 306 -4.37 26.61 15.29
N GLN A 307 -4.59 26.39 16.58
CA GLN A 307 -4.16 25.17 17.28
C GLN A 307 -5.27 24.11 17.29
N PRO A 308 -4.93 22.81 17.33
CA PRO A 308 -5.91 21.71 17.26
C PRO A 308 -7.09 21.84 18.23
N GLN A 309 -6.81 22.18 19.49
CA GLN A 309 -7.82 22.31 20.54
C GLN A 309 -8.76 23.49 20.29
N GLU A 310 -8.22 24.63 19.84
CA GLU A 310 -9.01 25.81 19.50
C GLU A 310 -9.92 25.52 18.31
N THR A 311 -9.39 24.87 17.26
CA THR A 311 -10.17 24.44 16.10
C THR A 311 -11.31 23.52 16.51
N ARG A 312 -11.06 22.54 17.39
CA ARG A 312 -12.12 21.65 17.87
C ARG A 312 -13.23 22.41 18.59
N VAL A 313 -12.88 23.43 19.39
CA VAL A 313 -13.86 24.30 20.06
C VAL A 313 -14.67 25.12 19.05
N LEU A 314 -14.05 25.66 18.00
CA LEU A 314 -14.72 26.43 16.95
C LEU A 314 -15.67 25.56 16.11
N LEU A 315 -15.24 24.36 15.72
CA LEU A 315 -16.10 23.39 15.05
C LEU A 315 -17.33 23.03 15.89
N ASN A 316 -17.14 22.81 17.20
CA ASN A 316 -18.25 22.53 18.13
C ASN A 316 -19.23 23.71 18.28
N ARG A 317 -18.82 24.93 17.90
CA ARG A 317 -19.67 26.13 17.85
C ARG A 317 -20.30 26.35 16.47
N GLY A 318 -20.04 25.47 15.50
CA GLY A 318 -20.59 25.54 14.14
C GLY A 318 -19.77 26.39 13.17
N VAL A 319 -18.56 26.83 13.53
CA VAL A 319 -17.65 27.51 12.60
C VAL A 319 -17.00 26.43 11.74
N SER A 320 -17.32 26.37 10.45
CA SER A 320 -16.86 25.30 9.56
C SER A 320 -15.61 25.64 8.75
N HIS A 321 -15.13 26.89 8.78
CA HIS A 321 -13.96 27.34 8.04
C HIS A 321 -13.23 28.46 8.82
N PRO A 322 -11.88 28.49 8.85
CA PRO A 322 -11.12 29.46 9.64
C PRO A 322 -11.28 30.93 9.19
N SER A 323 -11.79 31.17 7.98
CA SER A 323 -11.97 32.50 7.37
C SER A 323 -13.40 33.05 7.44
N LEU A 324 -14.31 32.38 8.16
CA LEU A 324 -15.73 32.77 8.34
C LEU A 324 -16.01 33.23 9.76
#